data_AF-A0A3A5W6S3-F1
#
_entry.id   AF-A0A3A5W6S3-F1
#
_cell.length_a   1.000
_cell.length_b   1.000
_cell.length_c   1.000
_cell.angle_alpha   90.00
_cell.angle_beta   90.00
_cell.angle_gamma   90.00
#
_symmetry.space_group_name_H-M   'P 1'
#
loop_
_entity.id
_entity.type
_entity.pdbx_description
1 polymer ?
#
loop_
_entity_poly.entity_id
_entity_poly.type
_entity_poly.pdbx_seq_one_letter_code
_entity_poly.pdbx_strand_id
1 'polypeptide(L)'
;MSGLYSVEIAQSPQLYAHLDRLEDMSSGHLHCYSRLPMRQLLRYVESNQASMWWISEQETGQSVPPSTTSLLNHLEAYSPASDDVVVIEGLDWLVSKEGEQDVLRYLQTLDGRSRANDFTVLLPVDPLSFRAQFWTRMRSIAPSHHLSDSMVSSSEDIVLENADAREVPQHSNVDSLEEGKQLTHLVPLPLAGFTTTILSRRMLQWRRMGFDLAMLEPALAMRNMDDAHNLYSSVEHDVSKAIDLMRLLESNQQMLSVTEREVFHYRLMALSNINEVEHELVNLLSTR
;
A
#
# COMPACT_ATOMS: atom_id res chain seq x y z
N MET A 1 -3.45 -24.75 9.84
CA MET A 1 -4.61 -23.94 10.32
C MET A 1 -5.66 -24.04 9.23
N SER A 2 -6.95 -24.22 9.53
CA SER A 2 -8.00 -24.23 8.52
C SER A 2 -9.17 -23.35 8.98
N GLY A 3 -9.92 -22.80 8.03
CA GLY A 3 -10.97 -21.83 8.32
C GLY A 3 -10.74 -20.46 7.66
N LEU A 4 -11.68 -19.56 7.94
CA LEU A 4 -11.69 -18.21 7.42
C LEU A 4 -11.19 -17.20 8.45
N TYR A 5 -10.31 -16.29 8.03
CA TYR A 5 -9.74 -15.26 8.89
C TYR A 5 -9.68 -13.90 8.18
N SER A 6 -9.82 -12.83 8.96
CA SER A 6 -9.61 -11.46 8.47
C SER A 6 -8.21 -10.99 8.83
N VAL A 7 -7.54 -10.31 7.91
CA VAL A 7 -6.25 -9.65 8.15
C VAL A 7 -6.46 -8.15 7.94
N GLU A 8 -6.15 -7.36 8.96
CA GLU A 8 -6.30 -5.91 8.88
C GLU A 8 -5.17 -5.32 8.06
N ILE A 9 -5.55 -4.79 6.89
CA ILE A 9 -4.62 -4.22 5.93
C ILE A 9 -5.19 -2.89 5.46
N ALA A 10 -4.52 -1.81 5.86
CA ALA A 10 -4.92 -0.46 5.48
C ALA A 10 -4.60 -0.14 4.01
N GLN A 11 -3.64 -0.86 3.39
CA GLN A 11 -3.22 -0.61 2.00
C GLN A 11 -2.80 -1.90 1.26
N SER A 12 -3.30 -2.13 0.04
CA SER A 12 -2.97 -3.32 -0.77
C SER A 12 -1.47 -3.63 -0.94
N PRO A 13 -0.54 -2.66 -1.06
CA PRO A 13 0.89 -2.96 -1.11
C PRO A 13 1.46 -3.62 0.15
N GLN A 14 0.82 -3.44 1.32
CA GLN A 14 1.19 -4.14 2.54
C GLN A 14 0.85 -5.63 2.39
N LEU A 15 -0.35 -5.96 1.89
CA LEU A 15 -0.76 -7.33 1.62
C LEU A 15 0.28 -8.10 0.80
N TYR A 16 0.68 -7.56 -0.36
CA TYR A 16 1.58 -8.30 -1.24
C TYR A 16 2.97 -8.50 -0.64
N ALA A 17 3.46 -7.57 0.20
CA ALA A 17 4.70 -7.74 0.97
C ALA A 17 4.58 -8.74 2.14
N HIS A 18 3.37 -9.21 2.45
CA HIS A 18 3.11 -10.29 3.39
C HIS A 18 2.87 -11.64 2.69
N LEU A 19 2.58 -11.66 1.37
CA LEU A 19 2.34 -12.91 0.63
C LEU A 19 3.58 -13.80 0.57
N ASP A 20 4.78 -13.24 0.35
CA ASP A 20 6.05 -14.00 0.38
C ASP A 20 6.26 -14.69 1.74
N ARG A 21 5.88 -14.03 2.83
CA ARG A 21 5.98 -14.59 4.19
C ARG A 21 4.89 -15.62 4.49
N LEU A 22 3.72 -15.49 3.88
CA LEU A 22 2.63 -16.46 4.01
C LEU A 22 3.00 -17.78 3.31
N GLU A 23 3.72 -17.71 2.21
CA GLU A 23 4.30 -18.89 1.55
C GLU A 23 5.29 -19.61 2.47
N ASP A 24 6.26 -18.88 3.06
CA ASP A 24 7.24 -19.46 4.00
C ASP A 24 6.59 -20.13 5.22
N MET A 25 5.40 -19.67 5.61
CA MET A 25 4.63 -20.18 6.75
C MET A 25 3.67 -21.32 6.38
N SER A 26 3.28 -21.43 5.10
CA SER A 26 2.35 -22.44 4.61
C SER A 26 3.09 -23.64 4.04
N SER A 27 2.67 -24.85 4.41
CA SER A 27 3.13 -26.07 3.74
C SER A 27 2.47 -26.31 2.38
N GLY A 28 1.43 -25.52 2.05
CA GLY A 28 0.63 -25.64 0.82
C GLY A 28 0.86 -24.53 -0.18
N HIS A 29 0.07 -24.54 -1.26
CA HIS A 29 0.17 -23.59 -2.38
C HIS A 29 -0.63 -22.32 -2.11
N LEU A 30 -0.11 -21.16 -2.55
CA LEU A 30 -0.76 -19.86 -2.40
C LEU A 30 -1.68 -19.55 -3.58
N HIS A 31 -2.94 -19.21 -3.29
CA HIS A 31 -3.93 -18.73 -4.25
C HIS A 31 -4.28 -17.28 -3.96
N CYS A 32 -4.00 -16.36 -4.87
CA CYS A 32 -4.20 -14.94 -4.67
C CYS A 32 -5.26 -14.40 -5.64
N TYR A 33 -6.41 -14.00 -5.11
CA TYR A 33 -7.47 -13.28 -5.80
C TYR A 33 -7.34 -11.80 -5.47
N SER A 34 -6.86 -11.01 -6.43
CA SER A 34 -6.47 -9.63 -6.18
C SER A 34 -7.19 -8.64 -7.08
N ARG A 35 -7.40 -7.41 -6.59
CA ARG A 35 -7.91 -6.29 -7.41
C ARG A 35 -6.87 -5.77 -8.41
N LEU A 36 -5.60 -6.13 -8.25
CA LEU A 36 -4.54 -5.74 -9.17
C LEU A 36 -4.46 -6.67 -10.38
N PRO A 37 -4.25 -6.14 -11.60
CA PRO A 37 -3.95 -6.96 -12.76
C PRO A 37 -2.67 -7.78 -12.56
N MET A 38 -2.62 -8.99 -13.15
CA MET A 38 -1.50 -9.92 -13.01
C MET A 38 -0.12 -9.29 -13.26
N ARG A 39 0.03 -8.45 -14.29
CA ARG A 39 1.30 -7.75 -14.60
C ARG A 39 1.80 -6.87 -13.43
N GLN A 40 0.89 -6.35 -12.61
CA GLN A 40 1.24 -5.56 -11.43
C GLN A 40 1.55 -6.46 -10.23
N LEU A 41 0.83 -7.57 -10.07
CA LEU A 41 1.07 -8.57 -9.02
C LEU A 41 2.44 -9.24 -9.14
N LEU A 42 2.88 -9.53 -10.37
CA LEU A 42 4.20 -10.11 -10.65
C LEU A 42 5.38 -9.23 -10.22
N ARG A 43 5.13 -7.99 -9.77
CA ARG A 43 6.15 -7.14 -9.14
C ARG A 43 6.38 -7.48 -7.67
N TYR A 44 5.49 -8.28 -7.09
CA TYR A 44 5.43 -8.57 -5.67
C TYR A 44 5.48 -10.07 -5.36
N VAL A 45 4.96 -10.93 -6.24
CA VAL A 45 4.93 -12.39 -6.04
C VAL A 45 5.43 -13.08 -7.31
N GLU A 46 6.35 -14.05 -7.18
CA GLU A 46 6.85 -14.78 -8.34
C GLU A 46 5.78 -15.75 -8.88
N SER A 47 5.70 -15.92 -10.21
CA SER A 47 4.64 -16.71 -10.85
C SER A 47 4.70 -18.22 -10.59
N ASN A 48 5.84 -18.73 -10.14
CA ASN A 48 6.06 -20.12 -9.74
C ASN A 48 5.56 -20.41 -8.32
N GLN A 49 5.36 -19.37 -7.50
CA GLN A 49 5.06 -19.46 -6.07
C GLN A 49 3.55 -19.36 -5.76
N ALA A 50 2.77 -18.74 -6.65
CA ALA A 50 1.34 -18.53 -6.42
C ALA A 50 0.50 -18.64 -7.69
N SER A 51 -0.73 -19.14 -7.52
CA SER A 51 -1.78 -19.01 -8.54
C SER A 51 -2.50 -17.69 -8.34
N MET A 52 -2.40 -16.79 -9.33
CA MET A 52 -2.89 -15.41 -9.24
C MET A 52 -4.05 -15.16 -10.18
N TRP A 53 -5.12 -14.55 -9.66
CA TRP A 53 -6.33 -14.22 -10.39
C TRP A 53 -6.71 -12.76 -10.18
N TRP A 54 -7.08 -12.09 -11.27
CA TRP A 54 -7.48 -10.68 -11.24
C TRP A 54 -8.99 -10.54 -11.01
N ILE A 55 -9.39 -10.02 -9.86
CA ILE A 55 -10.78 -9.67 -9.57
C ILE A 55 -11.15 -8.42 -10.39
N SER A 56 -11.94 -8.60 -11.44
CA SER A 56 -12.25 -7.56 -12.43
C SER A 56 -13.47 -7.89 -13.26
N GLU A 57 -14.18 -6.85 -13.72
CA GLU A 57 -15.28 -6.98 -14.69
C GLU A 57 -14.76 -7.24 -16.12
N GLN A 58 -13.45 -7.16 -16.34
CA GLN A 58 -12.85 -7.43 -17.65
C GLN A 58 -12.99 -8.91 -17.99
N GLU A 59 -13.31 -9.22 -19.25
CA GLU A 59 -13.40 -10.60 -19.74
C GLU A 59 -12.04 -11.05 -20.28
N THR A 60 -11.11 -11.39 -19.38
CA THR A 60 -9.79 -11.94 -19.72
C THR A 60 -9.63 -13.37 -19.21
N GLY A 61 -8.69 -14.13 -19.78
CA GLY A 61 -8.47 -15.53 -19.39
C GLY A 61 -7.95 -15.74 -17.95
N GLN A 62 -7.56 -14.69 -17.24
CA GLN A 62 -7.10 -14.75 -15.85
C GLN A 62 -7.82 -13.76 -14.94
N SER A 63 -9.06 -13.42 -15.28
CA SER A 63 -9.91 -12.56 -14.47
C SER A 63 -11.13 -13.29 -13.94
N VAL A 64 -11.52 -12.94 -12.72
CA VAL A 64 -12.73 -13.45 -12.07
C VAL A 64 -13.64 -12.24 -11.78
N PRO A 65 -14.91 -12.27 -12.21
CA PRO A 65 -15.83 -11.17 -11.92
C PRO A 65 -15.96 -10.91 -10.40
N PRO A 66 -16.05 -9.64 -9.97
CA PRO A 66 -16.24 -9.25 -8.58
C PRO A 66 -17.69 -9.55 -8.15
N SER A 67 -18.00 -10.82 -7.96
CA SER A 67 -19.27 -11.28 -7.40
C SER A 67 -19.03 -12.46 -6.48
N THR A 68 -19.81 -12.57 -5.41
CA THR A 68 -19.72 -13.70 -4.47
C THR A 68 -19.93 -15.04 -5.17
N THR A 69 -20.85 -15.09 -6.13
CA THR A 69 -21.16 -16.31 -6.91
C THR A 69 -20.00 -16.69 -7.83
N SER A 70 -19.43 -15.72 -8.58
CA SER A 70 -18.30 -15.99 -9.48
C SER A 70 -17.06 -16.44 -8.72
N LEU A 71 -16.75 -15.81 -7.59
CA LEU A 71 -15.61 -16.19 -6.75
C LEU A 71 -15.79 -17.59 -6.15
N LEU A 72 -16.98 -17.93 -5.63
CA LEU A 72 -17.24 -19.29 -5.13
C LEU A 72 -17.11 -20.33 -6.24
N ASN A 73 -17.76 -20.12 -7.38
CA ASN A 73 -17.74 -21.07 -8.50
C ASN A 73 -16.31 -21.24 -9.04
N HIS A 74 -15.52 -20.17 -9.09
CA HIS A 74 -14.13 -20.26 -9.51
C HIS A 74 -13.29 -21.04 -8.50
N LEU A 75 -13.45 -20.78 -7.20
CA LEU A 75 -12.75 -21.50 -6.16
C LEU A 75 -13.12 -22.99 -6.15
N GLU A 76 -14.37 -23.34 -6.45
CA GLU A 76 -14.82 -24.73 -6.64
C GLU A 76 -14.14 -25.42 -7.80
N ALA A 77 -14.10 -24.75 -8.95
CA ALA A 77 -13.49 -25.30 -10.16
C ALA A 77 -11.98 -25.51 -9.98
N TYR A 78 -11.33 -24.60 -9.27
CA TYR A 78 -9.91 -24.68 -8.98
C TYR A 78 -9.59 -25.71 -7.87
N SER A 79 -10.47 -25.85 -6.87
CA SER A 79 -10.36 -26.80 -5.75
C SER A 79 -9.03 -26.73 -5.00
N PRO A 80 -8.83 -25.75 -4.11
CA PRO A 80 -7.65 -25.68 -3.24
C PRO A 80 -7.42 -27.00 -2.49
N ALA A 81 -6.16 -27.41 -2.38
CA ALA A 81 -5.75 -28.60 -1.66
C ALA A 81 -5.73 -28.35 -0.13
N SER A 82 -5.58 -29.42 0.64
CA SER A 82 -5.31 -29.32 2.08
C SER A 82 -4.04 -28.52 2.32
N ASP A 83 -4.05 -27.70 3.36
CA ASP A 83 -2.97 -26.77 3.76
C ASP A 83 -2.69 -25.60 2.79
N ASP A 84 -3.45 -25.48 1.69
CA ASP A 84 -3.38 -24.31 0.82
C ASP A 84 -3.85 -23.05 1.55
N VAL A 85 -3.31 -21.91 1.11
CA VAL A 85 -3.71 -20.59 1.58
C VAL A 85 -4.36 -19.82 0.44
N VAL A 86 -5.59 -19.37 0.66
CA VAL A 86 -6.36 -18.58 -0.30
C VAL A 86 -6.49 -17.16 0.24
N VAL A 87 -6.00 -16.18 -0.51
CA VAL A 87 -6.12 -14.75 -0.20
C VAL A 87 -7.15 -14.13 -1.14
N ILE A 88 -8.17 -13.47 -0.59
CA ILE A 88 -9.24 -12.84 -1.39
C ILE A 88 -9.39 -11.37 -1.01
N GLU A 89 -8.96 -10.48 -1.90
CA GLU A 89 -9.15 -9.03 -1.78
C GLU A 89 -10.56 -8.57 -2.20
N GLY A 90 -10.89 -7.32 -1.87
CA GLY A 90 -12.06 -6.65 -2.43
C GLY A 90 -13.37 -6.97 -1.74
N LEU A 91 -13.34 -7.36 -0.46
CA LEU A 91 -14.56 -7.58 0.32
C LEU A 91 -15.42 -6.31 0.39
N ASP A 92 -14.81 -5.13 0.49
CA ASP A 92 -15.46 -3.81 0.40
C ASP A 92 -16.24 -3.65 -0.91
N TRP A 93 -15.65 -4.12 -2.01
CA TRP A 93 -16.25 -4.06 -3.32
C TRP A 93 -17.44 -5.03 -3.44
N LEU A 94 -17.31 -6.25 -2.92
CA LEU A 94 -18.43 -7.20 -2.87
C LEU A 94 -19.61 -6.66 -2.04
N VAL A 95 -19.31 -6.05 -0.88
CA VAL A 95 -20.33 -5.44 -0.02
C VAL A 95 -21.04 -4.29 -0.73
N SER A 96 -20.31 -3.42 -1.43
CA SER A 96 -20.92 -2.31 -2.15
C SER A 96 -21.78 -2.75 -3.34
N LYS A 97 -21.44 -3.87 -4.00
CA LYS A 97 -22.16 -4.36 -5.18
C LYS A 97 -23.37 -5.24 -4.84
N GLU A 98 -23.23 -6.18 -3.91
CA GLU A 98 -24.24 -7.20 -3.62
C GLU A 98 -24.92 -6.99 -2.26
N GLY A 99 -24.35 -6.13 -1.40
CA GLY A 99 -24.90 -5.84 -0.09
C GLY A 99 -24.42 -6.78 1.01
N GLU A 100 -24.50 -6.30 2.24
CA GLU A 100 -23.93 -6.96 3.42
C GLU A 100 -24.50 -8.35 3.71
N GLN A 101 -25.79 -8.57 3.46
CA GLN A 101 -26.43 -9.85 3.78
C GLN A 101 -25.96 -10.97 2.85
N ASP A 102 -25.81 -10.68 1.56
CA ASP A 102 -25.33 -11.64 0.58
C ASP A 102 -23.85 -11.95 0.83
N VAL A 103 -23.04 -10.94 1.15
CA VAL A 103 -21.64 -11.15 1.55
C VAL A 103 -21.51 -11.98 2.81
N LEU A 104 -22.31 -11.74 3.87
CA LEU A 104 -22.26 -12.57 5.07
C LEU A 104 -22.59 -14.05 4.79
N ARG A 105 -23.57 -14.32 3.93
CA ARG A 105 -23.91 -15.70 3.49
C ARG A 105 -22.75 -16.33 2.70
N TYR A 106 -22.11 -15.55 1.83
CA TYR A 106 -20.90 -15.96 1.14
C TYR A 106 -19.77 -16.33 2.12
N LEU A 107 -19.48 -15.47 3.11
CA LEU A 107 -18.44 -15.73 4.11
C LEU A 107 -18.72 -16.98 4.94
N GLN A 108 -19.97 -17.22 5.34
CA GLN A 108 -20.36 -18.45 6.05
C GLN A 108 -20.14 -19.70 5.20
N THR A 109 -20.49 -19.63 3.92
CA THR A 109 -20.27 -20.71 2.96
C THR A 109 -18.77 -20.98 2.80
N LEU A 110 -17.97 -19.92 2.70
CA LEU A 110 -16.53 -20.00 2.53
C LEU A 110 -15.82 -20.58 3.77
N ASP A 111 -16.19 -20.15 4.98
CA ASP A 111 -15.66 -20.71 6.24
C ASP A 111 -15.97 -22.21 6.33
N GLY A 112 -17.23 -22.61 6.10
CA GLY A 112 -17.63 -24.02 6.14
C GLY A 112 -16.81 -24.90 5.18
N ARG A 113 -16.50 -24.39 3.99
CA ARG A 113 -15.69 -25.12 2.99
C ARG A 113 -14.22 -25.19 3.33
N SER A 114 -13.65 -24.06 3.78
CA SER A 114 -12.25 -24.01 4.18
C SER A 114 -11.94 -25.00 5.31
N ARG A 115 -12.86 -25.16 6.26
CA ARG A 115 -12.76 -26.18 7.31
C ARG A 115 -13.01 -27.60 6.81
N ALA A 116 -13.96 -27.80 5.89
CA ALA A 116 -14.28 -29.13 5.38
C ALA A 116 -13.17 -29.73 4.50
N ASN A 117 -12.39 -28.86 3.83
CA ASN A 117 -11.32 -29.25 2.90
C ASN A 117 -9.91 -28.88 3.43
N ASP A 118 -9.81 -28.49 4.70
CA ASP A 118 -8.56 -28.17 5.41
C ASP A 118 -7.64 -27.14 4.73
N PHE A 119 -8.21 -26.11 4.10
CA PHE A 119 -7.45 -24.95 3.60
C PHE A 119 -7.73 -23.70 4.45
N THR A 120 -6.84 -22.71 4.36
CA THR A 120 -6.99 -21.41 5.03
C THR A 120 -7.47 -20.36 4.04
N VAL A 121 -8.41 -19.52 4.45
CA VAL A 121 -8.77 -18.31 3.71
C VAL A 121 -8.41 -17.08 4.53
N LEU A 122 -7.71 -16.14 3.90
CA LEU A 122 -7.36 -14.84 4.44
C LEU A 122 -8.10 -13.74 3.67
N LEU A 123 -8.77 -12.88 4.41
CA LEU A 123 -9.50 -11.71 3.90
C LEU A 123 -8.79 -10.43 4.31
N PRO A 124 -7.99 -9.82 3.42
CA PRO A 124 -7.45 -8.48 3.59
C PRO A 124 -8.59 -7.48 3.68
N VAL A 125 -8.71 -6.80 4.81
CA VAL A 125 -9.79 -5.85 5.06
C VAL A 125 -9.26 -4.59 5.73
N ASP A 126 -9.80 -3.44 5.31
CA ASP A 126 -9.66 -2.20 6.07
C ASP A 126 -10.92 -2.03 6.94
N PRO A 127 -10.79 -2.05 8.29
CA PRO A 127 -11.92 -1.86 9.19
C PRO A 127 -12.71 -0.56 8.92
N LEU A 128 -12.04 0.49 8.44
CA LEU A 128 -12.66 1.79 8.17
C LEU A 128 -13.56 1.78 6.94
N SER A 129 -13.41 0.78 6.06
CA SER A 129 -14.23 0.61 4.86
C SER A 129 -15.61 0.00 5.14
N PHE A 130 -15.93 -0.35 6.39
CA PHE A 130 -17.17 -1.06 6.76
C PHE A 130 -17.99 -0.37 7.85
N ARG A 131 -19.30 -0.57 7.82
CA ARG A 131 -20.18 -0.17 8.94
C ARG A 131 -19.91 -1.05 10.15
N ALA A 132 -19.94 -0.46 11.35
CA ALA A 132 -19.64 -1.17 12.61
C ALA A 132 -20.46 -2.46 12.80
N GLN A 133 -21.77 -2.44 12.47
CA GLN A 133 -22.64 -3.62 12.60
C GLN A 133 -22.21 -4.76 11.68
N PHE A 134 -21.84 -4.45 10.44
CA PHE A 134 -21.32 -5.44 9.51
C PHE A 134 -19.97 -5.96 9.98
N TRP A 135 -19.07 -5.06 10.36
CA TRP A 135 -17.74 -5.40 10.84
C TRP A 135 -17.77 -6.40 12.01
N THR A 136 -18.64 -6.19 13.00
CA THR A 136 -18.82 -7.12 14.12
C THR A 136 -19.30 -8.49 13.66
N ARG A 137 -20.26 -8.54 12.73
CA ARG A 137 -20.77 -9.82 12.19
C ARG A 137 -19.71 -10.53 11.34
N MET A 138 -19.00 -9.80 10.50
CA MET A 138 -17.89 -10.32 9.71
C MET A 138 -16.83 -10.93 10.63
N ARG A 139 -16.37 -10.22 11.67
CA ARG A 139 -15.39 -10.75 12.64
C ARG A 139 -15.86 -11.97 13.41
N SER A 140 -17.17 -12.19 13.55
CA SER A 140 -17.70 -13.41 14.16
C SER A 140 -17.55 -14.65 13.26
N ILE A 141 -17.50 -14.45 11.94
CA ILE A 141 -17.33 -15.50 10.93
C ILE A 141 -15.84 -15.65 10.56
N ALA A 142 -15.14 -14.54 10.40
CA ALA A 142 -13.73 -14.45 10.05
C ALA A 142 -12.98 -13.71 11.17
N PRO A 143 -12.52 -14.40 12.22
CA PRO A 143 -11.78 -13.77 13.31
C PRO A 143 -10.51 -13.07 12.83
N SER A 144 -10.08 -12.06 13.56
CA SER A 144 -8.82 -11.37 13.26
C SER A 144 -7.64 -12.33 13.42
N HIS A 145 -6.83 -12.41 12.38
CA HIS A 145 -5.55 -13.08 12.42
C HIS A 145 -4.46 -12.01 12.35
N HIS A 146 -3.79 -11.81 13.48
CA HIS A 146 -2.55 -11.05 13.47
C HIS A 146 -1.50 -11.92 12.79
N LEU A 147 -1.00 -11.47 11.64
CA LEU A 147 0.22 -12.02 11.07
C LEU A 147 1.33 -11.74 12.10
N SER A 148 1.65 -12.74 12.92
CA SER A 148 2.61 -12.59 14.01
C SER A 148 3.95 -12.08 13.49
N ASP A 149 4.42 -10.93 13.96
CA ASP A 149 5.83 -10.48 13.86
C ASP A 149 6.76 -11.32 14.77
N SER A 150 6.48 -12.62 14.93
CA SER A 150 7.14 -13.47 15.91
C SER A 150 8.39 -14.13 15.35
N MET A 151 9.44 -13.32 15.17
CA MET A 151 10.81 -13.71 15.50
C MET A 151 11.57 -12.49 16.07
N VAL A 152 11.06 -11.96 17.17
CA VAL A 152 11.92 -11.38 18.22
C VAL A 152 11.57 -12.13 19.50
N SER A 153 12.14 -13.32 19.67
CA SER A 153 12.00 -14.01 20.95
C SER A 153 12.87 -13.28 21.99
N SER A 154 12.29 -13.06 23.16
CA SER A 154 12.83 -12.42 24.38
C SER A 154 13.00 -10.90 24.34
N SER A 155 11.99 -10.18 24.82
CA SER A 155 12.08 -9.30 25.99
C SER A 155 10.68 -8.88 26.44
N GLU A 156 10.55 -8.76 27.75
CA GLU A 156 9.33 -8.73 28.53
C GLU A 156 8.42 -7.50 28.28
N ASP A 157 7.14 -7.73 28.52
CA ASP A 157 6.08 -6.79 28.89
C ASP A 157 6.44 -5.29 28.96
N ILE A 158 5.83 -4.51 28.07
CA ILE A 158 5.49 -3.11 28.39
C ILE A 158 4.02 -2.89 28.08
N VAL A 159 3.24 -2.93 29.16
CA VAL A 159 1.91 -2.33 29.26
C VAL A 159 2.03 -0.85 28.95
N LEU A 160 1.35 -0.37 27.91
CA LEU A 160 1.10 1.06 27.71
C LEU A 160 -0.36 1.35 27.99
N GLU A 161 -0.58 1.89 29.18
CA GLU A 161 -1.82 2.51 29.61
C GLU A 161 -2.24 3.67 28.69
N ASN A 162 -3.56 3.85 28.69
CA ASN A 162 -4.31 4.92 28.05
C ASN A 162 -3.62 6.30 28.07
N ALA A 163 -3.54 6.93 26.91
CA ALA A 163 -3.46 8.39 26.81
C ALA A 163 -4.55 8.88 25.85
N ASP A 164 -5.47 9.65 26.45
CA ASP A 164 -6.60 10.32 25.82
C ASP A 164 -6.20 11.24 24.64
N ALA A 165 -7.10 11.24 23.66
CA ALA A 165 -7.51 12.29 22.74
C ALA A 165 -6.59 13.52 22.51
N ARG A 166 -6.28 13.78 21.23
CA ARG A 166 -6.47 15.09 20.56
C ARG A 166 -6.35 15.00 19.03
N GLU A 167 -7.48 15.32 18.39
CA GLU A 167 -7.69 15.93 17.06
C GLU A 167 -6.78 15.54 15.88
N VAL A 168 -7.34 14.72 14.99
CA VAL A 168 -6.87 14.54 13.60
C VAL A 168 -7.55 15.59 12.72
N PRO A 169 -6.83 16.41 11.93
CA PRO A 169 -7.45 17.30 10.95
C PRO A 169 -8.10 16.50 9.82
N GLN A 170 -9.29 16.97 9.43
CA GLN A 170 -10.18 16.41 8.43
C GLN A 170 -9.49 16.19 7.07
N HIS A 171 -9.52 14.95 6.57
CA HIS A 171 -9.24 14.67 5.16
C HIS A 171 -10.41 15.19 4.31
N SER A 172 -10.14 16.25 3.56
CA SER A 172 -11.02 16.74 2.49
C SER A 172 -11.08 15.71 1.36
N ASN A 173 -12.30 15.26 1.07
CA ASN A 173 -12.68 14.59 -0.18
C ASN A 173 -12.22 15.42 -1.38
N VAL A 174 -11.57 14.79 -2.36
CA VAL A 174 -11.72 15.19 -3.77
C VAL A 174 -11.67 13.94 -4.65
N ASP A 175 -12.85 13.54 -5.08
CA ASP A 175 -13.09 12.87 -6.35
C ASP A 175 -12.93 13.96 -7.44
N SER A 176 -12.01 13.81 -8.41
CA SER A 176 -12.05 14.54 -9.69
C SER A 176 -11.01 14.05 -10.69
N LEU A 177 -11.53 13.88 -11.90
CA LEU A 177 -10.95 13.58 -13.20
C LEU A 177 -9.62 14.29 -13.53
N GLU A 178 -8.89 13.67 -14.46
CA GLU A 178 -7.61 14.10 -15.02
C GLU A 178 -7.54 15.59 -15.41
N GLU A 179 -6.72 16.37 -14.70
CA GLU A 179 -5.95 17.52 -15.19
C GLU A 179 -4.95 17.95 -14.10
N GLY A 180 -3.64 17.87 -14.39
CA GLY A 180 -2.55 18.37 -13.54
C GLY A 180 -2.15 17.46 -12.36
N LYS A 181 -1.13 16.60 -12.54
CA LYS A 181 -0.48 15.90 -11.41
C LYS A 181 0.27 16.90 -10.53
N GLN A 182 -0.42 17.55 -9.61
CA GLN A 182 0.22 18.43 -8.65
C GLN A 182 1.02 17.60 -7.64
N LEU A 183 2.31 17.91 -7.50
CA LEU A 183 3.19 17.19 -6.59
C LEU A 183 2.74 17.43 -5.14
N THR A 184 2.56 16.33 -4.41
CA THR A 184 2.10 16.34 -3.02
C THR A 184 3.25 16.01 -2.07
N HIS A 185 3.31 16.75 -0.97
CA HIS A 185 4.21 16.44 0.14
C HIS A 185 3.85 15.08 0.74
N LEU A 186 4.86 14.29 1.05
CA LEU A 186 4.69 13.01 1.73
C LEU A 186 5.00 13.18 3.22
N VAL A 187 4.28 12.48 4.09
CA VAL A 187 4.53 12.53 5.55
C VAL A 187 5.95 12.06 5.86
N PRO A 188 6.77 12.78 6.65
CA PRO A 188 8.13 12.35 7.01
C PRO A 188 8.15 11.00 7.74
N LEU A 189 9.20 10.21 7.54
CA LEU A 189 9.36 8.95 8.24
C LEU A 189 10.01 9.19 9.60
N PRO A 190 9.39 8.75 10.72
CA PRO A 190 10.02 8.83 12.03
C PRO A 190 11.22 7.90 12.11
N LEU A 191 12.18 8.23 12.99
CA LEU A 191 13.31 7.35 13.30
C LEU A 191 12.84 6.04 13.95
N ALA A 192 11.81 6.11 14.79
CA ALA A 192 11.19 4.96 15.40
C ALA A 192 10.56 4.05 14.34
N GLY A 193 11.04 2.81 14.26
CA GLY A 193 10.61 1.85 13.25
C GLY A 193 11.17 2.10 11.85
N PHE A 194 12.18 2.96 11.69
CA PHE A 194 12.86 3.17 10.41
C PHE A 194 13.64 1.92 9.98
N THR A 195 13.43 1.48 8.75
CA THR A 195 14.09 0.29 8.18
C THR A 195 14.46 0.53 6.72
N THR A 196 15.42 -0.24 6.21
CA THR A 196 15.82 -0.22 4.78
C THR A 196 14.63 -0.48 3.84
N THR A 197 13.66 -1.28 4.26
CA THR A 197 12.45 -1.58 3.47
C THR A 197 11.50 -0.38 3.38
N ILE A 198 11.32 0.35 4.48
CA ILE A 198 10.55 1.60 4.51
C ILE A 198 11.24 2.69 3.68
N LEU A 199 12.57 2.81 3.80
CA LEU A 199 13.37 3.73 3.00
C LEU A 199 13.28 3.43 1.49
N SER A 200 13.40 2.17 1.09
CA SER A 200 13.26 1.74 -0.31
C SER A 200 11.89 2.10 -0.90
N ARG A 201 10.83 1.92 -0.11
CA ARG A 201 9.46 2.29 -0.50
C ARG A 201 9.32 3.80 -0.69
N ARG A 202 9.89 4.58 0.22
CA ARG A 202 9.91 6.04 0.14
C ARG A 202 10.67 6.55 -1.08
N MET A 203 11.84 5.98 -1.35
CA MET A 203 12.61 6.27 -2.56
C MET A 203 11.81 5.97 -3.83
N LEU A 204 11.06 4.86 -3.86
CA LEU A 204 10.23 4.54 -5.01
C LEU A 204 9.09 5.56 -5.23
N GLN A 205 8.50 6.11 -4.16
CA GLN A 205 7.46 7.15 -4.25
C GLN A 205 8.02 8.42 -4.89
N TRP A 206 9.16 8.91 -4.41
CA TRP A 206 9.82 10.08 -4.98
C TRP A 206 10.33 9.84 -6.42
N ARG A 207 10.85 8.65 -6.74
CA ARG A 207 11.23 8.30 -8.11
C ARG A 207 10.03 8.30 -9.07
N ARG A 208 8.83 7.91 -8.60
CA ARG A 208 7.58 8.01 -9.38
C ARG A 208 7.08 9.44 -9.55
N MET A 209 7.46 10.34 -8.65
CA MET A 209 7.24 11.79 -8.77
C MET A 209 8.21 12.45 -9.75
N GLY A 210 9.26 11.75 -10.19
CA GLY A 210 10.25 12.23 -11.14
C GLY A 210 11.58 12.63 -10.52
N PHE A 211 11.75 12.49 -9.20
CA PHE A 211 12.99 12.85 -8.52
C PHE A 211 14.12 11.86 -8.80
N ASP A 212 15.32 12.38 -9.01
CA ASP A 212 16.57 11.62 -8.99
C ASP A 212 17.06 11.48 -7.55
N LEU A 213 17.26 10.25 -7.11
CA LEU A 213 17.58 9.91 -5.73
C LEU A 213 18.97 9.28 -5.59
N ALA A 214 19.86 9.48 -6.56
CA ALA A 214 21.23 8.95 -6.53
C ALA A 214 21.95 9.23 -5.19
N MET A 215 21.70 10.39 -4.58
CA MET A 215 22.28 10.79 -3.29
C MET A 215 21.79 9.94 -2.10
N LEU A 216 20.62 9.30 -2.21
CA LEU A 216 20.00 8.51 -1.15
C LEU A 216 20.27 7.00 -1.30
N GLU A 217 20.72 6.53 -2.48
CA GLU A 217 21.04 5.11 -2.72
C GLU A 217 22.03 4.51 -1.71
N PRO A 218 23.07 5.22 -1.23
CA PRO A 218 23.99 4.68 -0.22
C PRO A 218 23.32 4.28 1.09
N ALA A 219 22.22 4.94 1.50
CA ALA A 219 21.52 4.63 2.74
C ALA A 219 20.90 3.23 2.74
N LEU A 220 20.66 2.63 1.57
CA LEU A 220 20.14 1.26 1.48
C LEU A 220 21.16 0.20 1.92
N ALA A 221 22.46 0.50 1.77
CA ALA A 221 23.56 -0.40 2.12
C ALA A 221 24.18 -0.09 3.49
N MET A 222 23.72 0.96 4.17
CA MET A 222 24.22 1.36 5.50
C MET A 222 23.81 0.34 6.56
N ARG A 223 24.76 -0.03 7.43
CA ARG A 223 24.50 -0.94 8.56
C ARG A 223 23.90 -0.23 9.78
N ASN A 224 24.22 1.06 9.95
CA ASN A 224 23.67 1.89 11.01
C ASN A 224 22.39 2.57 10.51
N MET A 225 21.26 2.26 11.14
CA MET A 225 19.95 2.82 10.76
C MET A 225 19.83 4.30 11.14
N ASP A 226 20.52 4.77 12.18
CA ASP A 226 20.52 6.19 12.56
C ASP A 226 21.21 7.04 11.48
N ASP A 227 22.35 6.57 10.96
CA ASP A 227 23.06 7.23 9.87
C ASP A 227 22.25 7.22 8.56
N ALA A 228 21.57 6.10 8.28
CA ALA A 228 20.67 5.99 7.14
C ALA A 228 19.46 6.93 7.26
N HIS A 229 18.90 7.07 8.47
CA HIS A 229 17.81 8.00 8.75
C HIS A 229 18.25 9.46 8.64
N ASN A 230 19.45 9.78 9.09
CA ASN A 230 20.03 11.12 8.93
C ASN A 230 20.20 11.50 7.45
N LEU A 231 20.73 10.59 6.62
CA LEU A 231 20.84 10.81 5.17
C LEU A 231 19.45 10.95 4.52
N TYR A 232 18.51 10.09 4.90
CA TYR A 232 17.12 10.19 4.48
C TYR A 232 16.49 11.54 4.83
N SER A 233 16.66 12.01 6.07
CA SER A 233 16.07 13.27 6.55
C SER A 233 16.62 14.48 5.80
N SER A 234 17.91 14.45 5.44
CA SER A 234 18.51 15.49 4.59
C SER A 234 17.86 15.52 3.20
N VAL A 235 17.69 14.35 2.57
CA VAL A 235 17.08 14.26 1.22
C VAL A 235 15.58 14.55 1.27
N GLU A 236 14.89 14.18 2.34
CA GLU A 236 13.48 14.51 2.58
C GLU A 236 13.26 16.03 2.59
N HIS A 237 14.10 16.75 3.31
CA HIS A 237 14.07 18.20 3.35
C HIS A 237 14.28 18.83 1.97
N ASP A 238 15.23 18.30 1.18
CA ASP A 238 15.49 18.77 -0.19
C ASP A 238 14.32 18.50 -1.14
N VAL A 239 13.68 17.33 -1.03
CA VAL A 239 12.48 16.98 -1.80
C VAL A 239 11.31 17.89 -1.43
N SER A 240 11.07 18.11 -0.13
CA SER A 240 10.02 18.99 0.36
C SER A 240 10.21 20.41 -0.16
N LYS A 241 11.43 20.95 -0.07
CA LYS A 241 11.78 22.23 -0.69
C LYS A 241 11.56 22.25 -2.20
N ALA A 242 11.95 21.20 -2.91
CA ALA A 242 11.76 21.12 -4.35
C ALA A 242 10.27 21.17 -4.75
N ILE A 243 9.41 20.48 -4.00
CA ILE A 243 7.94 20.51 -4.19
C ILE A 243 7.41 21.94 -4.02
N ASP A 244 7.85 22.65 -2.99
CA ASP A 244 7.42 24.02 -2.74
C ASP A 244 7.88 24.98 -3.84
N LEU A 245 9.12 24.84 -4.32
CA LEU A 245 9.65 25.63 -5.44
C LEU A 245 8.93 25.31 -6.76
N MET A 246 8.53 24.06 -6.99
CA MET A 246 7.73 23.70 -8.16
C MET A 246 6.33 24.32 -8.12
N ARG A 247 5.69 24.35 -6.94
CA ARG A 247 4.42 25.06 -6.76
C ARG A 247 4.58 26.57 -6.96
N LEU A 248 5.72 27.13 -6.53
CA LEU A 248 6.05 28.54 -6.77
C LEU A 248 6.23 28.82 -8.27
N LEU A 249 6.93 27.95 -9.01
CA LEU A 249 7.04 28.02 -10.47
C LEU A 249 5.68 27.97 -11.15
N GLU A 250 4.81 27.05 -10.72
CA GLU A 250 3.45 26.89 -11.24
C GLU A 250 2.61 28.16 -11.01
N SER A 251 2.70 28.73 -9.80
CA SER A 251 1.96 29.94 -9.43
C SER A 251 2.44 31.18 -10.19
N ASN A 252 3.69 31.21 -10.65
CA ASN A 252 4.30 32.33 -11.36
C ASN A 252 4.58 32.01 -12.84
N GLN A 253 3.84 31.07 -13.43
CA GLN A 253 4.04 30.60 -14.80
C GLN A 253 4.03 31.70 -15.87
N GLN A 254 3.36 32.83 -15.62
CA GLN A 254 3.25 33.96 -16.54
C GLN A 254 4.47 34.88 -16.53
N MET A 255 5.27 34.87 -15.46
CA MET A 255 6.47 35.71 -15.32
C MET A 255 7.73 35.04 -15.88
N LEU A 256 7.62 33.75 -16.23
CA LEU A 256 8.71 32.89 -16.66
C LEU A 256 8.49 32.41 -18.10
N SER A 257 9.54 32.41 -18.90
CA SER A 257 9.54 31.75 -20.20
C SER A 257 9.42 30.23 -20.06
N VAL A 258 8.94 29.57 -21.10
CA VAL A 258 8.85 28.10 -21.15
C VAL A 258 10.21 27.46 -20.85
N THR A 259 11.27 28.00 -21.45
CA THR A 259 12.66 27.56 -21.25
C THR A 259 13.15 27.72 -19.82
N GLU A 260 12.89 28.86 -19.17
CA GLU A 260 13.27 29.07 -17.76
C GLU A 260 12.58 28.03 -16.87
N ARG A 261 11.27 27.80 -17.08
CA ARG A 261 10.50 26.81 -16.31
C ARG A 261 11.02 25.39 -16.49
N GLU A 262 11.34 24.98 -17.72
CA GLU A 262 11.88 23.64 -17.98
C GLU A 262 13.25 23.43 -17.31
N VAL A 263 14.13 24.44 -17.36
CA VAL A 263 15.44 24.39 -16.71
C VAL A 263 15.30 24.30 -15.18
N PHE A 264 14.46 25.14 -14.58
CA PHE A 264 14.20 25.07 -13.14
C PHE A 264 13.57 23.75 -12.73
N HIS A 265 12.57 23.27 -13.48
CA HIS A 265 11.91 21.98 -13.21
C HIS A 265 12.90 20.80 -13.28
N TYR A 266 13.77 20.77 -14.29
CA TYR A 266 14.80 19.72 -14.40
C TYR A 266 15.76 19.74 -13.21
N ARG A 267 16.23 20.93 -12.79
CA ARG A 267 17.15 21.08 -11.66
C ARG A 267 16.50 20.67 -10.33
N LEU A 268 15.23 21.02 -10.13
CA LEU A 268 14.46 20.63 -8.95
C LEU A 268 14.23 19.11 -8.90
N MET A 269 14.04 18.45 -10.03
CA MET A 269 13.94 16.99 -10.09
C MET A 269 15.26 16.28 -9.81
N ALA A 270 16.39 16.87 -10.19
CA ALA A 270 17.71 16.31 -9.93
C ALA A 270 18.17 16.42 -8.45
N LEU A 271 17.44 17.16 -7.62
CA LEU A 271 17.76 17.42 -6.20
C LEU A 271 19.18 17.96 -5.97
N SER A 272 19.76 18.63 -6.97
CA SER A 272 21.12 19.17 -6.90
C SER A 272 21.09 20.67 -6.61
N ASN A 273 21.84 21.09 -5.59
CA ASN A 273 21.96 22.49 -5.17
C ASN A 273 20.63 23.22 -4.99
N ILE A 274 19.64 22.60 -4.33
CA ILE A 274 18.27 23.16 -4.16
C ILE A 274 18.29 24.59 -3.58
N ASN A 275 19.19 24.90 -2.65
CA ASN A 275 19.30 26.25 -2.08
C ASN A 275 19.75 27.30 -3.11
N GLU A 276 20.64 26.94 -4.04
CA GLU A 276 21.04 27.86 -5.12
C GLU A 276 19.88 28.10 -6.10
N VAL A 277 19.15 27.02 -6.42
CA VAL A 277 17.95 27.09 -7.29
C VAL A 277 16.87 27.98 -6.66
N GLU A 278 16.64 27.85 -5.35
CA GLU A 278 15.74 28.69 -4.56
C GLU A 278 16.13 30.18 -4.67
N HIS A 279 17.39 30.51 -4.39
CA HIS A 279 17.87 31.90 -4.46
C HIS A 279 17.76 32.49 -5.87
N GLU A 280 18.12 31.72 -6.89
CA GLU A 280 18.02 32.16 -8.28
C GLU A 280 16.57 32.41 -8.69
N LEU A 281 15.67 31.50 -8.34
CA LEU A 281 14.25 31.62 -8.64
C LEU A 281 13.61 32.82 -7.92
N VAL A 282 13.87 32.98 -6.62
CA VAL A 282 13.33 34.10 -5.83
C VAL A 282 13.87 35.44 -6.35
N ASN A 283 15.15 35.53 -6.69
CA ASN A 283 15.74 36.74 -7.26
C ASN A 283 15.11 37.09 -8.61
N LEU A 284 14.92 36.10 -9.49
CA LEU A 284 14.29 36.28 -10.79
C LEU A 284 12.84 36.77 -10.65
N LEU A 285 12.07 36.17 -9.74
CA LEU A 285 10.70 36.60 -9.45
C LEU A 285 10.64 37.99 -8.80
N SER A 286 11.65 38.39 -8.03
CA SER A 286 11.68 39.72 -7.38
C SER A 286 12.11 40.87 -8.30
N THR A 287 12.76 40.54 -9.43
CA THR A 287 13.28 41.53 -10.40
C THR A 287 12.33 41.79 -11.57
N ARG A 288 11.21 41.05 -11.66
CA ARG A 288 10.17 41.17 -12.69
C ARG A 288 8.84 41.56 -12.06
#